data_AF-A0A519ULZ0-F1
#
_entry.id   AF-A0A519ULZ0-F1
#
_cell.length_a   1.000
_cell.length_b   1.000
_cell.length_c   1.000
_cell.angle_alpha   90.00
_cell.angle_beta   90.00
_cell.angle_gamma   90.00
#
_symmetry.space_group_name_H-M   'P 1'
#
loop_
_entity.id
_entity.type
_entity.pdbx_description
1 polymer ?
#
loop_
_entity_poly.entity_id
_entity_poly.type
_entity_poly.pdbx_seq_one_letter_code
_entity_poly.pdbx_strand_id
1 'polypeptide(L)'
;TSTIQAAAGRAKNLSPLYPTAGQNALADQLKIVAQLVAGGLSTRIYVCQLGGFDTHTLQVPATGGNATGYHATLLGKLADGINAFQDDLRLLGVQDRVVGMTFSEFGRRIKSNSGIGTDHGAASPLLVFGSKVNPIVHGPNPQLPANAGVNDNVAMQFDFRSIYTSILKDWFQVPPATLTALFGQSFPYVPVIRPSALAAASAVPLADFSVYPNPSAGGQTTAVFTSEGGPVQIIIYDGVGREVRRVVDGRTLGAGVQQLPLDLSGLTPGAYHFTVREGGRSSSRLLAVE
;
A
#
# COMPACT_ATOMS: atom_id res chain seq x y z
N THR A 1 -24.28 16.12 -12.54
CA THR A 1 -23.71 15.82 -13.88
C THR A 1 -22.71 16.88 -14.36
N SER A 2 -22.90 18.17 -14.06
CA SER A 2 -21.97 19.25 -14.47
C SER A 2 -20.55 19.14 -13.92
N THR A 3 -20.36 18.73 -12.66
CA THR A 3 -19.03 18.63 -12.03
C THR A 3 -18.14 17.53 -12.59
N ILE A 4 -18.72 16.36 -12.92
CA ILE A 4 -17.98 15.24 -13.52
C ILE A 4 -17.53 15.61 -14.93
N GLN A 5 -18.44 16.14 -15.76
CA GLN A 5 -18.14 16.57 -17.12
C GLN A 5 -17.12 17.71 -17.14
N ALA A 6 -17.25 18.68 -16.22
CA ALA A 6 -16.28 19.76 -16.08
C ALA A 6 -14.89 19.25 -15.70
N ALA A 7 -14.78 18.31 -14.75
CA ALA A 7 -13.49 17.71 -14.41
C ALA A 7 -12.89 16.95 -15.59
N ALA A 8 -13.68 16.09 -16.26
CA ALA A 8 -13.22 15.37 -17.45
C ALA A 8 -12.74 16.33 -18.55
N GLY A 9 -13.41 17.45 -18.78
CA GLY A 9 -13.02 18.44 -19.78
C GLY A 9 -11.74 19.23 -19.47
N ARG A 10 -11.27 19.23 -18.22
CA ARG A 10 -10.06 19.98 -17.80
C ARG A 10 -8.75 19.24 -18.02
N ALA A 11 -8.79 17.93 -18.26
CA ALA A 11 -7.62 17.12 -18.51
C ALA A 11 -7.81 16.22 -19.73
N LYS A 12 -6.70 15.88 -20.38
CA LYS A 12 -6.67 14.96 -21.51
C LYS A 12 -5.62 13.89 -21.19
N ASN A 13 -5.98 12.63 -21.32
CA ASN A 13 -5.03 11.52 -21.19
C ASN A 13 -3.85 11.72 -22.16
N LEU A 14 -2.65 11.44 -21.68
CA LEU A 14 -1.38 11.66 -22.37
C LEU A 14 -0.68 10.35 -22.73
N SER A 15 -0.96 9.25 -22.00
CA SER A 15 -0.29 7.98 -22.26
C SER A 15 -0.69 7.37 -23.62
N PRO A 16 0.28 6.97 -24.45
CA PRO A 16 0.01 6.21 -25.68
C PRO A 16 -0.23 4.72 -25.41
N LEU A 17 -0.08 4.25 -24.17
CA LEU A 17 -0.08 2.83 -23.83
C LEU A 17 -1.48 2.24 -23.65
N TYR A 18 -2.54 3.05 -23.61
CA TYR A 18 -3.89 2.52 -23.52
C TYR A 18 -4.21 1.68 -24.76
N PRO A 19 -4.74 0.46 -24.58
CA PRO A 19 -5.26 -0.34 -25.68
C PRO A 19 -6.33 0.42 -26.49
N THR A 20 -6.58 -0.04 -27.72
CA THR A 20 -7.71 0.44 -28.52
C THR A 20 -9.01 0.31 -27.72
N ALA A 21 -9.82 1.38 -27.73
CA ALA A 21 -11.06 1.43 -26.96
C ALA A 21 -11.96 0.21 -27.23
N GLY A 22 -12.52 -0.37 -26.16
CA GLY A 22 -13.35 -1.57 -26.22
C GLY A 22 -12.60 -2.89 -26.20
N GLN A 23 -11.27 -2.91 -26.42
CA GLN A 23 -10.47 -4.15 -26.33
C GLN A 23 -10.17 -4.57 -24.88
N ASN A 24 -10.09 -3.58 -23.99
CA ASN A 24 -9.83 -3.78 -22.58
C ASN A 24 -10.69 -2.83 -21.73
N ALA A 25 -11.84 -3.32 -21.28
CA ALA A 25 -12.80 -2.53 -20.50
C ALA A 25 -12.21 -1.96 -19.19
N LEU A 26 -11.23 -2.64 -18.58
CA LEU A 26 -10.56 -2.11 -17.39
C LEU A 26 -9.71 -0.88 -17.76
N ALA A 27 -8.96 -0.96 -18.85
CA ALA A 27 -8.15 0.16 -19.33
C ALA A 27 -9.02 1.36 -19.71
N ASP A 28 -10.17 1.13 -20.34
CA ASP A 28 -11.13 2.19 -20.69
C ASP A 28 -11.67 2.91 -19.43
N GLN A 29 -12.01 2.16 -18.38
CA GLN A 29 -12.44 2.73 -17.10
C GLN A 29 -11.31 3.51 -16.41
N LEU A 30 -10.11 2.93 -16.34
CA LEU A 30 -8.94 3.56 -15.73
C LEU A 30 -8.53 4.85 -16.46
N LYS A 31 -8.68 4.89 -17.79
CA LYS A 31 -8.47 6.09 -18.61
C LYS A 31 -9.38 7.23 -18.18
N ILE A 32 -10.66 6.96 -17.93
CA ILE A 32 -11.61 7.95 -17.40
C ILE A 32 -11.18 8.39 -16.01
N VAL A 33 -10.79 7.45 -15.12
CA VAL A 33 -10.33 7.79 -13.76
C VAL A 33 -9.12 8.73 -13.80
N ALA A 34 -8.12 8.46 -14.63
CA ALA A 34 -6.95 9.33 -14.77
C ALA A 34 -7.35 10.74 -15.20
N GLN A 35 -8.27 10.85 -16.15
CA GLN A 35 -8.81 12.13 -16.61
C GLN A 35 -9.55 12.89 -15.50
N LEU A 36 -10.38 12.21 -14.72
CA LEU A 36 -11.13 12.82 -13.61
C LEU A 36 -10.21 13.30 -12.48
N VAL A 37 -9.21 12.49 -12.11
CA VAL A 37 -8.21 12.85 -11.09
C VAL A 37 -7.40 14.06 -11.52
N ALA A 38 -6.86 14.05 -12.74
CA ALA A 38 -6.10 15.18 -13.29
C ALA A 38 -6.97 16.43 -13.48
N GLY A 39 -8.25 16.23 -13.82
CA GLY A 39 -9.26 17.29 -13.90
C GLY A 39 -9.68 17.88 -12.55
N GLY A 40 -9.14 17.39 -11.43
CA GLY A 40 -9.40 17.90 -10.09
C GLY A 40 -10.72 17.47 -9.48
N LEU A 41 -11.31 16.35 -9.93
CA LEU A 41 -12.47 15.78 -9.25
C LEU A 41 -12.09 15.35 -7.82
N SER A 42 -12.89 15.74 -6.83
CA SER A 42 -12.62 15.48 -5.41
C SER A 42 -13.07 14.09 -4.92
N THR A 43 -13.61 13.26 -5.82
CA THR A 43 -13.98 11.87 -5.53
C THR A 43 -12.76 11.09 -5.04
N ARG A 44 -12.91 10.43 -3.89
CA ARG A 44 -11.83 9.76 -3.17
C ARG A 44 -11.63 8.30 -3.53
N ILE A 45 -12.69 7.62 -3.97
CA ILE A 45 -12.69 6.18 -4.27
C ILE A 45 -13.31 5.98 -5.64
N TYR A 46 -12.60 5.25 -6.50
CA TYR A 46 -13.07 4.78 -7.79
C TYR A 46 -13.03 3.26 -7.79
N VAL A 47 -14.08 2.63 -8.27
CA VAL A 47 -14.15 1.17 -8.42
C VAL A 47 -14.23 0.87 -9.90
N CYS A 48 -13.26 0.11 -10.39
CA CYS A 48 -13.22 -0.38 -11.77
C CYS A 48 -13.26 -1.90 -11.75
N GLN A 49 -13.87 -2.50 -12.77
CA GLN A 49 -14.07 -3.94 -12.84
C GLN A 49 -13.46 -4.55 -14.10
N LEU A 50 -12.83 -5.71 -13.92
CA LEU A 50 -12.50 -6.65 -14.99
C LEU A 50 -13.19 -7.98 -14.68
N GLY A 51 -14.17 -8.36 -15.50
CA GLY A 51 -14.87 -9.63 -15.37
C GLY A 51 -14.14 -10.79 -16.05
N GLY A 52 -14.79 -11.96 -16.10
CA GLY A 52 -14.30 -13.16 -16.79
C GLY A 52 -13.47 -14.11 -15.92
N PHE A 53 -13.16 -13.74 -14.68
CA PHE A 53 -12.35 -14.60 -13.81
C PHE A 53 -13.11 -15.78 -13.21
N ASP A 54 -14.44 -15.87 -13.33
CA ASP A 54 -15.23 -16.99 -12.78
C ASP A 54 -15.31 -18.17 -13.75
N THR A 55 -14.16 -18.79 -14.00
CA THR A 55 -14.04 -19.97 -14.85
C THR A 55 -13.73 -21.19 -14.00
N HIS A 56 -14.34 -22.35 -14.32
CA HIS A 56 -14.08 -23.62 -13.64
C HIS A 56 -13.28 -24.61 -14.50
N THR A 57 -13.12 -24.29 -15.78
CA THR A 57 -12.50 -25.13 -16.82
C THR A 57 -11.73 -24.25 -17.80
N LEU A 58 -10.83 -24.83 -18.60
CA LEU A 58 -10.15 -24.15 -19.72
C LEU A 58 -9.41 -22.86 -19.33
N GLN A 59 -8.91 -22.78 -18.09
CA GLN A 59 -8.11 -21.65 -17.62
C GLN A 59 -6.78 -21.55 -18.36
N VAL A 60 -6.20 -22.72 -18.64
CA VAL A 60 -4.98 -22.93 -19.43
C VAL A 60 -5.34 -23.76 -20.67
N PRO A 61 -4.53 -23.74 -21.74
CA PRO A 61 -4.78 -24.58 -22.91
C PRO A 61 -4.57 -26.06 -22.56
N ALA A 62 -5.18 -26.96 -23.35
CA ALA A 62 -5.03 -28.40 -23.17
C ALA A 62 -3.58 -28.90 -23.36
N THR A 63 -2.79 -28.19 -24.16
CA THR A 63 -1.36 -28.42 -24.39
C THR A 63 -0.60 -27.11 -24.22
N GLY A 64 0.58 -27.16 -23.59
CA GLY A 64 1.38 -25.98 -23.27
C GLY A 64 1.48 -25.69 -21.77
N GLY A 65 1.99 -24.52 -21.42
CA GLY A 65 2.18 -24.08 -20.03
C GLY A 65 1.08 -23.16 -19.51
N ASN A 66 1.27 -22.64 -18.30
CA ASN A 66 0.34 -21.72 -17.61
C ASN A 66 0.47 -20.24 -18.04
N ALA A 67 1.36 -19.94 -18.99
CA ALA A 67 1.59 -18.58 -19.49
C ALA A 67 0.65 -18.16 -20.63
N THR A 68 -0.20 -19.07 -21.10
CA THR A 68 -1.17 -18.82 -22.18
C THR A 68 -2.58 -19.30 -21.75
N GLY A 69 -3.58 -19.11 -22.59
CA GLY A 69 -4.97 -19.47 -22.29
C GLY A 69 -5.77 -18.32 -21.68
N TYR A 70 -7.03 -18.60 -21.36
CA TYR A 70 -8.01 -17.55 -21.03
C TYR A 70 -7.65 -16.79 -19.75
N HIS A 71 -7.17 -17.49 -18.72
CA HIS A 71 -6.78 -16.83 -17.48
C HIS A 71 -5.54 -15.93 -17.68
N ALA A 72 -4.56 -16.38 -18.47
CA ALA A 72 -3.40 -15.57 -18.83
C ALA A 72 -3.80 -14.33 -19.65
N THR A 73 -4.77 -14.44 -20.56
CA THR A 73 -5.32 -13.28 -21.29
C THR A 73 -5.94 -12.25 -20.35
N LEU A 74 -6.69 -12.68 -19.33
CA LEU A 74 -7.27 -11.75 -18.35
C LEU A 74 -6.20 -11.07 -17.49
N LEU A 75 -5.18 -11.81 -17.05
CA LEU A 75 -4.03 -11.22 -16.34
C LEU A 75 -3.25 -10.24 -17.22
N GLY A 76 -3.13 -10.52 -18.53
CA GLY A 76 -2.57 -9.58 -19.51
C GLY A 76 -3.37 -8.28 -19.59
N LYS A 77 -4.72 -8.37 -19.66
CA LYS A 77 -5.59 -7.19 -19.63
C LYS A 77 -5.43 -6.37 -18.34
N LEU A 78 -5.29 -7.05 -17.19
CA LEU A 78 -5.00 -6.39 -15.92
C LEU A 78 -3.67 -5.63 -15.98
N ALA A 79 -2.61 -6.29 -16.46
CA ALA A 79 -1.28 -5.71 -16.59
C ALA A 79 -1.26 -4.50 -17.54
N ASP A 80 -1.83 -4.63 -18.75
CA ASP A 80 -1.87 -3.56 -19.74
C ASP A 80 -2.66 -2.34 -19.24
N GLY A 81 -3.81 -2.58 -18.59
CA GLY A 81 -4.66 -1.53 -18.04
C GLY A 81 -3.97 -0.75 -16.93
N ILE A 82 -3.35 -1.45 -15.97
CA ILE A 82 -2.63 -0.81 -14.86
C ILE A 82 -1.38 -0.09 -15.37
N ASN A 83 -0.63 -0.68 -16.31
CA ASN A 83 0.57 -0.07 -16.87
C ASN A 83 0.26 1.26 -17.58
N ALA A 84 -0.74 1.26 -18.47
CA ALA A 84 -1.18 2.47 -19.16
C ALA A 84 -1.68 3.54 -18.18
N PHE A 85 -2.45 3.14 -17.16
CA PHE A 85 -2.95 4.04 -16.14
C PHE A 85 -1.83 4.71 -15.34
N GLN A 86 -0.85 3.93 -14.87
CA GLN A 86 0.27 4.44 -14.08
C GLN A 86 1.16 5.38 -14.90
N ASP A 87 1.42 5.05 -16.16
CA ASP A 87 2.14 5.94 -17.08
C ASP A 87 1.38 7.26 -17.30
N ASP A 88 0.07 7.19 -17.48
CA ASP A 88 -0.77 8.37 -17.70
C ASP A 88 -0.82 9.29 -16.47
N LEU A 89 -0.99 8.72 -15.27
CA LEU A 89 -0.95 9.50 -14.02
C LEU A 89 0.41 10.19 -13.82
N ARG A 90 1.51 9.54 -14.22
CA ARG A 90 2.85 10.12 -14.19
C ARG A 90 2.96 11.29 -15.16
N LEU A 91 2.53 11.11 -16.41
CA LEU A 91 2.54 12.16 -17.45
C LEU A 91 1.64 13.35 -17.08
N LEU A 92 0.50 13.09 -16.44
CA LEU A 92 -0.43 14.09 -15.93
C LEU A 92 0.05 14.77 -14.64
N GLY A 93 1.17 14.33 -14.05
CA GLY A 93 1.74 14.92 -12.83
C GLY A 93 0.93 14.64 -11.55
N VAL A 94 0.05 13.64 -11.57
CA VAL A 94 -0.87 13.34 -10.45
C VAL A 94 -0.69 11.96 -9.81
N GLN A 95 0.32 11.18 -10.25
CA GLN A 95 0.62 9.84 -9.70
C GLN A 95 0.73 9.79 -8.17
N ASP A 96 1.23 10.86 -7.54
CA ASP A 96 1.43 10.93 -6.09
C ASP A 96 0.13 11.08 -5.30
N ARG A 97 -1.00 11.28 -5.99
CA ARG A 97 -2.35 11.41 -5.42
C ARG A 97 -3.17 10.13 -5.57
N VAL A 98 -2.59 9.05 -6.07
CA VAL A 98 -3.32 7.82 -6.38
C VAL A 98 -2.59 6.59 -5.82
N VAL A 99 -3.35 5.74 -5.14
CA VAL A 99 -2.99 4.37 -4.80
C VAL A 99 -4.11 3.48 -5.33
N GLY A 100 -3.75 2.43 -6.04
CA GLY A 100 -4.68 1.40 -6.50
C GLY A 100 -4.41 0.07 -5.82
N MET A 101 -5.46 -0.74 -5.66
CA MET A 101 -5.32 -2.15 -5.31
C MET A 101 -6.31 -3.00 -6.09
N THR A 102 -5.96 -4.26 -6.31
CA THR A 102 -6.92 -5.27 -6.75
C THR A 102 -7.66 -5.85 -5.56
N PHE A 103 -8.87 -6.38 -5.79
CA PHE A 103 -9.55 -7.25 -4.85
C PHE A 103 -10.42 -8.24 -5.63
N SER A 104 -10.74 -9.36 -5.01
CA SER A 104 -11.58 -10.43 -5.56
C SER A 104 -12.36 -11.09 -4.42
N GLU A 105 -13.54 -11.63 -4.71
CA GLU A 105 -14.36 -12.35 -3.72
C GLU A 105 -13.86 -13.79 -3.49
N PHE A 106 -13.12 -14.34 -4.45
CA PHE A 106 -12.49 -15.65 -4.37
C PHE A 106 -11.06 -15.63 -4.91
N GLY A 107 -10.27 -16.58 -4.42
CA GLY A 107 -9.02 -17.03 -5.03
C GLY A 107 -9.22 -18.34 -5.78
N ARG A 108 -8.13 -19.05 -6.06
CA ARG A 108 -8.16 -20.35 -6.75
C ARG A 108 -7.61 -21.46 -5.86
N ARG A 109 -8.19 -22.66 -5.98
CA ARG A 109 -7.69 -23.85 -5.29
C ARG A 109 -6.34 -24.29 -5.82
N ILE A 110 -5.63 -25.08 -5.01
CA ILE A 110 -4.25 -25.49 -5.30
C ILE A 110 -4.16 -26.39 -6.54
N LYS A 111 -5.06 -27.38 -6.66
CA LYS A 111 -4.98 -28.45 -7.66
C LYS A 111 -6.10 -28.33 -8.69
N SER A 112 -5.78 -28.67 -9.94
CA SER A 112 -6.77 -28.73 -11.03
C SER A 112 -7.89 -29.74 -10.71
N ASN A 113 -9.12 -29.35 -11.01
CA ASN A 113 -10.27 -30.24 -11.06
C ASN A 113 -10.25 -31.09 -12.36
N SER A 114 -11.26 -31.95 -12.54
CA SER A 114 -11.39 -32.83 -13.71
C SER A 114 -11.67 -32.09 -15.02
N GLY A 115 -12.00 -30.80 -14.98
CA GLY A 115 -12.27 -29.96 -16.14
C GLY A 115 -11.07 -29.14 -16.62
N ILE A 116 -9.85 -29.48 -16.19
CA ILE A 116 -8.61 -28.77 -16.55
C ILE A 116 -8.71 -27.27 -16.16
N GLY A 117 -9.26 -27.02 -14.98
CA GLY A 117 -9.38 -25.70 -14.35
C GLY A 117 -9.31 -25.84 -12.83
N THR A 118 -9.66 -24.78 -12.10
CA THR A 118 -9.66 -24.78 -10.63
C THR A 118 -10.95 -24.17 -10.12
N ASP A 119 -11.49 -24.73 -9.05
CA ASP A 119 -12.64 -24.13 -8.38
C ASP A 119 -12.22 -22.92 -7.52
N HIS A 120 -13.21 -22.27 -6.92
CA HIS A 120 -13.00 -21.16 -5.99
C HIS A 120 -12.21 -21.60 -4.77
N GLY A 121 -11.23 -20.76 -4.41
CA GLY A 121 -10.38 -20.91 -3.24
C GLY A 121 -10.49 -19.72 -2.29
N ALA A 122 -9.99 -19.90 -1.07
CA ALA A 122 -10.14 -18.95 0.03
C ALA A 122 -9.10 -17.82 0.07
N ALA A 123 -8.03 -17.90 -0.73
CA ALA A 123 -6.94 -16.91 -0.72
C ALA A 123 -6.39 -16.64 -2.12
N SER A 124 -5.95 -15.41 -2.35
CA SER A 124 -5.32 -14.95 -3.59
C SER A 124 -4.26 -13.89 -3.32
N PRO A 125 -3.29 -13.69 -4.23
CA PRO A 125 -2.43 -12.52 -4.20
C PRO A 125 -3.26 -11.24 -4.38
N LEU A 126 -3.02 -10.25 -3.53
CA LEU A 126 -3.57 -8.90 -3.66
C LEU A 126 -2.44 -7.98 -4.17
N LEU A 127 -2.69 -7.28 -5.28
CA LEU A 127 -1.73 -6.36 -5.87
C LEU A 127 -2.07 -4.95 -5.45
N VAL A 128 -1.08 -4.21 -4.93
CA VAL A 128 -1.19 -2.78 -4.65
C VAL A 128 -0.17 -2.04 -5.49
N PHE A 129 -0.56 -0.91 -6.08
CA PHE A 129 0.28 -0.15 -7.01
C PHE A 129 0.09 1.36 -6.85
N GLY A 130 1.14 2.12 -7.17
CA GLY A 130 1.20 3.57 -6.94
C GLY A 130 2.60 4.03 -6.56
N SER A 131 2.93 5.29 -6.78
CA SER A 131 4.26 5.83 -6.45
C SER A 131 4.56 5.82 -4.94
N LYS A 132 3.50 5.83 -4.12
CA LYS A 132 3.57 5.83 -2.64
C LYS A 132 3.44 4.44 -2.01
N VAL A 133 3.24 3.38 -2.80
CA VAL A 133 3.09 2.00 -2.31
C VAL A 133 4.46 1.41 -1.96
N ASN A 134 4.54 0.67 -0.85
CA ASN A 134 5.73 -0.04 -0.42
C ASN A 134 6.09 -1.14 -1.44
N PRO A 135 7.24 -1.06 -2.15
CA PRO A 135 7.51 -1.90 -3.31
C PRO A 135 8.09 -3.26 -2.91
N ILE A 136 7.41 -3.97 -2.01
CA ILE A 136 7.82 -5.28 -1.49
C ILE A 136 6.71 -6.32 -1.64
N VAL A 137 7.09 -7.59 -1.59
CA VAL A 137 6.13 -8.68 -1.37
C VAL A 137 5.91 -8.81 0.13
N HIS A 138 4.65 -8.71 0.56
CA HIS A 138 4.28 -8.96 1.95
C HIS A 138 4.00 -10.45 2.15
N GLY A 139 4.68 -11.04 3.14
CA GLY A 139 4.56 -12.45 3.50
C GLY A 139 5.48 -13.37 2.70
N PRO A 140 5.71 -14.61 3.18
CA PRO A 140 6.47 -15.61 2.47
C PRO A 140 5.70 -16.20 1.28
N ASN A 141 6.40 -16.92 0.39
CA ASN A 141 5.71 -17.77 -0.57
C ASN A 141 4.87 -18.84 0.15
N PRO A 142 3.64 -19.11 -0.30
CA PRO A 142 2.79 -20.10 0.32
C PRO A 142 3.44 -21.50 0.24
N GLN A 143 3.41 -22.23 1.35
CA GLN A 143 3.81 -23.64 1.38
C GLN A 143 2.60 -24.49 1.01
N LEU A 144 2.70 -25.24 -0.09
CA LEU A 144 1.63 -26.10 -0.57
C LEU A 144 1.85 -27.54 -0.07
N PRO A 145 0.81 -28.23 0.42
CA PRO A 145 0.94 -29.63 0.83
C PRO A 145 1.34 -30.51 -0.36
N ALA A 146 2.32 -31.40 -0.17
CA ALA A 146 2.74 -32.33 -1.23
C ALA A 146 1.60 -33.24 -1.72
N ASN A 147 0.64 -33.53 -0.84
CA ASN A 147 -0.53 -34.36 -1.09
C ASN A 147 -1.83 -33.53 -1.25
N ALA A 148 -1.74 -32.27 -1.69
CA ALA A 148 -2.92 -31.41 -1.87
C ALA A 148 -3.98 -32.06 -2.78
N GLY A 149 -5.22 -32.06 -2.31
CA GLY A 149 -6.42 -32.45 -3.03
C GLY A 149 -7.04 -31.30 -3.84
N VAL A 150 -8.04 -31.64 -4.65
CA VAL A 150 -8.79 -30.68 -5.48
C VAL A 150 -9.66 -29.70 -4.68
N ASN A 151 -9.85 -29.95 -3.38
CA ASN A 151 -10.63 -29.11 -2.47
C ASN A 151 -9.73 -28.25 -1.56
N ASP A 152 -8.41 -28.39 -1.64
CA ASP A 152 -7.50 -27.72 -0.72
C ASP A 152 -7.25 -26.26 -1.12
N ASN A 153 -7.21 -25.42 -0.09
CA ASN A 153 -7.01 -23.99 -0.20
C ASN A 153 -5.57 -23.60 0.09
N VAL A 154 -5.09 -22.54 -0.57
CA VAL A 154 -3.92 -21.81 -0.09
C VAL A 154 -4.28 -21.19 1.26
N ALA A 155 -3.43 -21.38 2.27
CA ALA A 155 -3.63 -20.78 3.58
C ALA A 155 -3.55 -19.24 3.49
N MET A 156 -4.49 -18.55 4.12
CA MET A 156 -4.50 -17.10 4.20
C MET A 156 -3.39 -16.62 5.12
N GLN A 157 -2.49 -15.76 4.62
CA GLN A 157 -1.41 -15.17 5.43
C GLN A 157 -1.83 -13.84 6.05
N PHE A 158 -2.62 -13.06 5.32
CA PHE A 158 -3.16 -11.79 5.77
C PHE A 158 -4.66 -11.79 5.56
N ASP A 159 -5.38 -11.43 6.61
CA ASP A 159 -6.78 -11.05 6.47
C ASP A 159 -6.89 -9.79 5.62
N PHE A 160 -7.76 -9.79 4.59
CA PHE A 160 -7.92 -8.64 3.69
C PHE A 160 -8.30 -7.35 4.44
N ARG A 161 -8.98 -7.47 5.59
CA ARG A 161 -9.33 -6.32 6.45
C ARG A 161 -8.09 -5.65 7.03
N SER A 162 -7.00 -6.39 7.23
CA SER A 162 -5.70 -5.84 7.64
C SER A 162 -5.13 -4.90 6.57
N ILE A 163 -5.30 -5.23 5.29
CA ILE A 163 -4.89 -4.39 4.16
C ILE A 163 -5.77 -3.13 4.11
N TYR A 164 -7.09 -3.31 4.21
CA TYR A 164 -8.04 -2.19 4.13
C TYR A 164 -7.86 -1.19 5.28
N THR A 165 -7.73 -1.68 6.52
CA THR A 165 -7.51 -0.81 7.68
C THR A 165 -6.16 -0.11 7.61
N SER A 166 -5.12 -0.77 7.07
CA SER A 166 -3.81 -0.14 6.87
C SER A 166 -3.85 0.98 5.84
N ILE A 167 -4.53 0.77 4.70
CA ILE A 167 -4.72 1.83 3.69
C ILE A 167 -5.59 2.96 4.27
N LEU A 168 -6.69 2.66 4.95
CA LEU A 168 -7.53 3.70 5.56
C LEU A 168 -6.77 4.52 6.61
N LYS A 169 -5.96 3.87 7.44
CA LYS A 169 -5.10 4.54 8.41
C LYS A 169 -4.07 5.43 7.74
N ASP A 170 -3.33 4.92 6.76
CA ASP A 170 -2.14 5.59 6.24
C ASP A 170 -2.44 6.53 5.07
N TRP A 171 -3.32 6.14 4.15
CA TRP A 171 -3.68 6.95 2.99
C TRP A 171 -4.77 7.98 3.31
N PHE A 172 -5.80 7.56 4.07
CA PHE A 172 -6.93 8.42 4.43
C PHE A 172 -6.78 9.08 5.79
N GLN A 173 -5.72 8.77 6.55
CA GLN A 173 -5.46 9.32 7.89
C GLN A 173 -6.62 9.08 8.86
N VAL A 174 -7.33 7.94 8.70
CA VAL A 174 -8.46 7.60 9.57
C VAL A 174 -7.93 7.22 10.97
N PRO A 175 -8.45 7.82 12.05
CA PRO A 175 -8.00 7.51 13.40
C PRO A 175 -8.22 6.02 13.77
N PRO A 176 -7.28 5.38 14.50
CA PRO A 176 -7.40 3.97 14.90
C PRO A 176 -8.70 3.64 15.66
N ALA A 177 -9.19 4.57 16.50
CA ALA A 177 -10.46 4.39 17.21
C ALA A 177 -11.65 4.28 16.25
N THR A 178 -11.68 5.09 15.20
CA THR A 178 -12.71 5.04 14.15
C THR A 178 -12.64 3.72 13.38
N LEU A 179 -11.42 3.24 13.06
CA LEU A 179 -11.24 1.94 12.38
C LEU A 179 -11.72 0.79 13.26
N THR A 180 -11.39 0.81 14.55
CA THR A 180 -11.84 -0.23 15.49
C THR A 180 -13.36 -0.25 15.61
N ALA A 181 -13.99 0.93 15.72
CA ALA A 181 -15.45 1.04 15.76
C ALA A 181 -16.11 0.56 14.46
N LEU A 182 -15.54 0.89 13.30
CA LEU A 182 -16.08 0.52 12.00
C LEU A 182 -15.99 -0.99 11.72
N PHE A 183 -14.87 -1.62 12.09
CA PHE A 183 -14.63 -3.04 11.83
C PHE A 183 -14.96 -3.96 13.02
N GLY A 184 -15.40 -3.40 14.15
CA GLY A 184 -15.72 -4.11 15.39
C GLY A 184 -14.51 -4.62 16.18
N GLN A 185 -13.31 -4.53 15.62
CA GLN A 185 -12.05 -4.95 16.23
C GLN A 185 -10.85 -4.34 15.52
N SER A 186 -9.67 -4.42 16.16
CA SER A 186 -8.39 -4.06 15.55
C SER A 186 -7.87 -5.19 14.67
N PHE A 187 -7.18 -4.82 13.58
CA PHE A 187 -6.51 -5.76 12.68
C PHE A 187 -5.00 -5.53 12.69
N PRO A 188 -4.18 -6.58 12.47
CA PRO A 188 -2.74 -6.43 12.32
C PRO A 188 -2.39 -5.39 11.24
N TYR A 189 -1.42 -4.54 11.53
CA TYR A 189 -0.96 -3.53 10.57
C TYR A 189 -0.08 -4.18 9.48
N VAL A 190 -0.32 -3.80 8.23
CA VAL A 190 0.50 -4.19 7.07
C VAL A 190 1.04 -2.91 6.43
N PRO A 191 2.37 -2.73 6.28
CA PRO A 191 2.95 -1.49 5.78
C PRO A 191 2.82 -1.39 4.24
N VAL A 192 1.60 -1.18 3.76
CA VAL A 192 1.24 -1.08 2.34
C VAL A 192 1.70 0.25 1.73
N ILE A 193 1.65 1.33 2.50
CA ILE A 193 2.11 2.67 2.07
C ILE A 193 3.54 2.89 2.58
N ARG A 194 4.40 3.47 1.74
CA ARG A 194 5.79 3.79 2.11
C ARG A 194 5.79 4.74 3.31
N PRO A 195 6.61 4.48 4.34
CA PRO A 195 6.70 5.40 5.48
C PRO A 195 7.12 6.82 5.10
N SER A 196 7.97 6.98 4.08
CA SER A 196 8.36 8.29 3.54
C SER A 196 7.21 9.06 2.88
N ALA A 197 6.22 8.36 2.33
CA ALA A 197 5.01 9.00 1.79
C ALA A 197 4.16 9.61 2.91
N LEU A 198 4.15 8.98 4.08
CA LEU A 198 3.46 9.49 5.27
C LEU A 198 4.18 10.69 5.88
N ALA A 199 5.50 10.78 5.73
CA ALA A 199 6.28 11.95 6.13
C ALA A 199 6.08 13.17 5.19
N ALA A 200 5.70 12.93 3.94
CA ALA A 200 5.49 13.97 2.93
C ALA A 200 4.12 14.66 2.99
N ALA A 201 3.16 14.09 3.73
CA ALA A 201 1.81 14.64 3.85
C ALA A 201 1.79 15.78 4.89
N SER A 202 2.36 16.95 4.56
CA SER A 202 2.22 18.24 5.29
C SER A 202 1.94 18.12 6.78
N ALA A 203 2.72 17.29 7.47
CA ALA A 203 2.57 17.17 8.89
C ALA A 203 3.14 18.46 9.47
N VAL A 204 2.39 19.12 10.34
CA VAL A 204 2.93 20.27 11.06
C VAL A 204 4.18 19.76 11.79
N PRO A 205 5.37 20.33 11.54
CA PRO A 205 6.59 19.84 12.17
C PRO A 205 6.47 20.01 13.69
N LEU A 206 6.94 19.01 14.44
CA LEU A 206 7.16 19.18 15.87
C LEU A 206 8.22 20.27 16.08
N ALA A 207 7.91 21.23 16.93
CA ALA A 207 8.82 22.30 17.31
C ALA A 207 10.04 21.73 18.05
N ASP A 208 11.19 22.39 17.84
CA ASP A 208 12.46 22.09 18.50
C ASP A 208 12.98 20.66 18.26
N PHE A 209 12.50 19.99 17.20
CA PHE A 209 12.87 18.61 16.96
C PHE A 209 14.36 18.46 16.61
N SER A 210 15.08 17.77 17.48
CA SER A 210 16.49 17.43 17.34
C SER A 210 16.77 16.01 17.87
N VAL A 211 17.88 15.44 17.41
CA VAL A 211 18.39 14.15 17.87
C VAL A 211 19.87 14.32 18.16
N TYR A 212 20.29 14.13 19.41
CA TYR A 212 21.69 14.32 19.82
C TYR A 212 22.14 13.31 20.89
N PRO A 213 23.42 12.89 20.89
CA PRO A 213 24.44 13.19 19.89
C PRO A 213 24.12 12.56 18.52
N ASN A 214 24.57 13.22 17.46
CA ASN A 214 24.44 12.78 16.07
C ASN A 214 25.63 13.35 15.26
N PRO A 215 26.61 12.51 14.86
CA PRO A 215 26.61 11.05 14.93
C PRO A 215 26.56 10.47 16.35
N SER A 216 25.94 9.30 16.50
CA SER A 216 25.86 8.58 17.78
C SER A 216 26.87 7.44 17.79
N ALA A 217 27.95 7.63 18.56
CA ALA A 217 29.04 6.67 18.73
C ALA A 217 28.88 5.75 19.96
N GLY A 218 27.94 6.05 20.86
CA GLY A 218 27.77 5.34 22.13
C GLY A 218 26.60 4.35 22.18
N GLY A 219 25.97 4.05 21.02
CA GLY A 219 24.74 3.28 20.97
C GLY A 219 23.56 3.96 21.67
N GLN A 220 23.66 5.25 22.00
CA GLN A 220 22.60 6.03 22.64
C GLN A 220 22.48 7.40 21.99
N THR A 221 21.25 7.87 21.85
CA THR A 221 20.95 9.25 21.45
C THR A 221 19.69 9.72 22.17
N THR A 222 19.42 11.01 22.13
CA THR A 222 18.25 11.62 22.76
C THR A 222 17.44 12.37 21.72
N ALA A 223 16.16 12.06 21.62
CA ALA A 223 15.21 12.87 20.85
C ALA A 223 14.68 13.99 21.74
N VAL A 224 14.76 15.21 21.25
CA VAL A 224 14.18 16.40 21.90
C VAL A 224 13.16 17.02 20.98
N PHE A 225 11.97 17.32 21.48
CA PHE A 225 10.88 17.99 20.76
C PHE A 225 9.85 18.55 21.74
N THR A 226 9.04 19.50 21.29
CA THR A 226 7.93 20.06 22.07
C THR A 226 6.62 19.32 21.79
N SER A 227 6.12 18.58 22.78
CA SER A 227 4.86 17.84 22.74
C SER A 227 3.66 18.74 23.07
N GLU A 228 2.50 18.44 22.49
CA GLU A 228 1.23 19.10 22.79
C GLU A 228 0.38 18.33 23.81
N GLY A 229 0.88 17.20 24.32
CA GLY A 229 0.16 16.39 25.30
C GLY A 229 -0.66 15.27 24.67
N GLY A 230 -0.07 14.51 23.74
CA GLY A 230 -0.76 13.43 23.01
C GLY A 230 0.04 12.12 22.93
N PRO A 231 -0.55 11.09 22.28
CA PRO A 231 0.15 9.85 21.98
C PRO A 231 1.27 10.09 20.97
N VAL A 232 2.47 9.65 21.32
CA VAL A 232 3.67 9.80 20.50
C VAL A 232 4.12 8.45 19.95
N GLN A 233 4.52 8.43 18.69
CA GLN A 233 5.26 7.34 18.08
C GLN A 233 6.65 7.79 17.67
N ILE A 234 7.64 6.96 17.95
CA ILE A 234 9.03 7.17 17.56
C ILE A 234 9.52 5.94 16.82
N ILE A 235 9.87 6.13 15.55
CA ILE A 235 10.24 5.04 14.64
C ILE A 235 11.55 5.39 13.94
N ILE A 236 12.45 4.41 13.88
CA ILE A 236 13.70 4.44 13.14
C ILE A 236 13.52 3.62 11.87
N TYR A 237 13.84 4.23 10.73
CA TYR A 237 13.86 3.57 9.43
C TYR A 237 15.28 3.49 8.89
N ASP A 238 15.61 2.43 8.16
CA ASP A 238 16.86 2.37 7.40
C ASP A 238 16.80 3.25 6.13
N GLY A 239 17.92 3.33 5.40
CA GLY A 239 18.04 4.15 4.19
C GLY A 239 17.11 3.76 3.03
N VAL A 240 16.48 2.59 3.09
CA VAL A 240 15.46 2.16 2.11
C VAL A 240 14.03 2.34 2.64
N GLY A 241 13.88 2.89 3.85
CA GLY A 241 12.59 3.23 4.46
C GLY A 241 11.91 2.07 5.19
N ARG A 242 12.61 0.95 5.45
CA ARG A 242 12.08 -0.16 6.25
C ARG A 242 12.20 0.21 7.73
N GLU A 243 11.14 -0.06 8.49
CA GLU A 243 11.14 0.12 9.95
C GLU A 243 12.15 -0.86 10.57
N VAL A 244 13.21 -0.34 11.19
CA VAL A 244 14.22 -1.15 11.89
C VAL A 244 13.97 -1.21 13.38
N ARG A 245 13.34 -0.18 13.95
CA ARG A 245 13.02 -0.13 15.38
C ARG A 245 11.90 0.86 15.66
N ARG A 246 10.98 0.45 16.54
CA ARG A 246 10.01 1.34 17.19
C ARG A 246 10.41 1.56 18.63
N VAL A 247 10.76 2.79 18.97
CA VAL A 247 11.30 3.14 20.30
C VAL A 247 10.20 3.59 21.25
N VAL A 248 9.16 4.23 20.70
CA VAL A 248 7.94 4.59 21.42
C VAL A 248 6.77 4.24 20.53
N ASP A 249 5.78 3.52 21.08
CA ASP A 249 4.57 3.17 20.35
C ASP A 249 3.31 3.63 21.08
N GLY A 250 2.78 4.79 20.67
CA GLY A 250 1.52 5.31 21.17
C GLY A 250 1.53 5.76 22.64
N ARG A 251 2.71 5.96 23.23
CA ARG A 251 2.83 6.46 24.61
C ARG A 251 2.34 7.90 24.67
N THR A 252 1.36 8.18 25.52
CA THR A 252 0.93 9.55 25.81
C THR A 252 2.01 10.29 26.60
N LEU A 253 2.46 11.43 26.08
CA LEU A 253 3.37 12.34 26.79
C LEU A 253 2.59 13.56 27.30
N GLY A 254 3.15 14.26 28.28
CA GLY A 254 2.62 15.54 28.73
C GLY A 254 2.97 16.66 27.75
N ALA A 255 2.18 17.73 27.74
CA ALA A 255 2.52 18.93 26.97
C ALA A 255 3.84 19.54 27.48
N GLY A 256 4.64 20.09 26.55
CA GLY A 256 5.93 20.71 26.83
C GLY A 256 7.12 19.96 26.22
N VAL A 257 8.33 20.42 26.54
CA VAL A 257 9.57 19.86 26.01
C VAL A 257 9.77 18.44 26.53
N GLN A 258 9.91 17.51 25.59
CA GLN A 258 10.21 16.11 25.85
C GLN A 258 11.68 15.84 25.54
N GLN A 259 12.36 15.11 26.43
CA GLN A 259 13.69 14.57 26.20
C GLN A 259 13.62 13.06 26.41
N LEU A 260 13.70 12.32 25.31
CA LEU A 260 13.54 10.87 25.32
C LEU A 260 14.89 10.22 24.98
N PRO A 261 15.55 9.56 25.95
CA PRO A 261 16.73 8.77 25.67
C PRO A 261 16.34 7.52 24.87
N LEU A 262 17.20 7.14 23.93
CA LEU A 262 16.94 6.11 22.93
C LEU A 262 18.14 5.17 22.90
N ASP A 263 17.84 3.88 22.99
CA ASP A 263 18.84 2.84 22.82
C ASP A 263 18.93 2.44 21.35
N LEU A 264 20.12 2.60 20.78
CA LEU A 264 20.50 2.23 19.42
C LEU A 264 21.30 0.93 19.37
N SER A 265 21.52 0.26 20.50
CA SER A 265 22.24 -1.01 20.58
C SER A 265 21.71 -2.02 19.56
N GLY A 266 22.60 -2.67 18.82
CA GLY A 266 22.24 -3.65 17.79
C GLY A 266 21.80 -3.08 16.44
N LEU A 267 21.76 -1.76 16.25
CA LEU A 267 21.75 -1.18 14.90
C LEU A 267 23.15 -1.27 14.30
N THR A 268 23.25 -1.62 13.01
CA THR A 268 24.52 -1.60 12.29
C THR A 268 24.95 -0.15 12.01
N PRO A 269 26.25 0.17 11.96
CA PRO A 269 26.72 1.49 11.56
C PRO A 269 26.12 1.92 10.21
N GLY A 270 25.65 3.17 10.12
CA GLY A 270 24.96 3.67 8.95
C GLY A 270 24.03 4.86 9.21
N ALA A 271 23.39 5.33 8.13
CA ALA A 271 22.43 6.42 8.19
C ALA A 271 20.99 5.89 8.30
N TYR A 272 20.24 6.48 9.23
CA TYR A 272 18.85 6.12 9.51
C TYR A 272 17.96 7.37 9.48
N HIS A 273 16.68 7.17 9.18
CA HIS A 273 15.66 8.19 9.34
C HIS A 273 14.95 8.01 10.68
N PHE A 274 15.17 8.95 11.60
CA PHE A 274 14.49 8.98 12.88
C PHE A 274 13.25 9.86 12.77
N THR A 275 12.08 9.31 13.06
CA THR A 275 10.80 9.98 12.88
C THR A 275 10.00 10.00 14.17
N VAL A 276 9.54 11.20 14.56
CA VAL A 276 8.61 11.40 15.68
C VAL A 276 7.26 11.81 15.12
N ARG A 277 6.19 11.20 15.61
CA ARG A 277 4.79 11.52 15.27
C ARG A 277 4.00 11.77 16.53
N GLU A 278 3.18 12.81 16.52
CA GLU A 278 2.22 13.12 17.57
C GLU A 278 0.93 13.66 16.95
N GLY A 279 -0.13 12.85 16.98
CA GLY A 279 -1.36 13.18 16.24
C GLY A 279 -1.08 13.44 14.75
N GLY A 280 -1.46 14.62 14.26
CA GLY A 280 -1.20 15.06 12.88
C GLY A 280 0.16 15.74 12.66
N ARG A 281 1.01 15.80 13.69
CA ARG A 281 2.34 16.43 13.65
C ARG A 281 3.41 15.36 13.43
N SER A 282 4.41 15.66 12.60
CA SER A 282 5.50 14.73 12.32
C SER A 282 6.77 15.47 11.95
N SER A 283 7.90 15.01 12.48
CA SER A 283 9.22 15.50 12.11
C SER A 283 10.17 14.33 11.91
N SER A 284 11.10 14.48 10.97
CA SER A 284 12.14 13.49 10.69
C SER A 284 13.53 14.14 10.67
N ARG A 285 14.54 13.42 11.15
CA ARG A 285 15.95 13.80 11.12
C ARG A 285 16.78 12.60 10.70
N LEU A 286 17.84 12.86 9.95
CA LEU A 286 18.86 11.86 9.68
C LEU A 286 19.63 11.60 10.97
N LEU A 287 19.82 10.34 11.33
CA LEU A 287 20.64 9.88 12.45
C LEU A 287 21.78 9.03 11.89
N ALA A 288 23.02 9.45 12.10
CA ALA A 288 24.19 8.65 11.82
C ALA A 288 24.53 7.81 13.06
N VAL A 289 24.61 6.49 12.88
CA VAL A 289 25.07 5.53 13.89
C VAL A 289 26.48 5.10 13.49
N GLU A 290 27.42 5.19 14.42
CA GLU A 290 28.82 4.78 14.25
C GLU A 290 29.12 3.45 14.93
#